data_AF-R9LXE1-F1
#
_entry.id   AF-R9LXE1-F1
#
_cell.length_a   1.000
_cell.length_b   1.000
_cell.length_c   1.000
_cell.angle_alpha   90.00
_cell.angle_beta   90.00
_cell.angle_gamma   90.00
#
_symmetry.space_group_name_H-M   'P 1'
#
loop_
_entity.id
_entity.type
_entity.pdbx_description
1 polymer ?
#
loop_
_entity_poly.entity_id
_entity_poly.type
_entity_poly.pdbx_seq_one_letter_code
_entity_poly.pdbx_strand_id
1 'polypeptide(L)'
;MKPWLDILALGTVTGVVIYLLYCRGIAVTKSVAAVLFVFQTRKSEDRAALNSCTGWVRHMGRFRRRGTYTFTLDCQLSNGDAAVSLLDKEKRELLCLNRYVTTGSIELESRCYLHWEFKGATGKCTLYWKNTPIP
;
A
#
# COMPACT_ATOMS: atom_id res chain seq x y z
N MET A 1 44.40 -12.80 3.40
CA MET A 1 42.92 -12.78 3.37
C MET A 1 42.50 -12.42 1.95
N LYS A 2 41.60 -13.17 1.32
CA LYS A 2 41.27 -13.07 -0.12
C LYS A 2 39.99 -12.23 -0.29
N PRO A 3 40.10 -10.92 -0.58
CA PRO A 3 38.97 -9.98 -0.52
C PRO A 3 37.84 -10.29 -1.51
N TRP A 4 38.10 -11.15 -2.50
CA TRP A 4 37.14 -11.50 -3.54
C TRP A 4 36.06 -12.48 -3.02
N LEU A 5 36.41 -13.29 -2.02
CA LEU A 5 35.45 -14.16 -1.31
C LEU A 5 34.50 -13.32 -0.43
N ASP A 6 35.00 -12.26 0.19
CA ASP A 6 34.19 -11.35 1.00
C ASP A 6 33.17 -10.58 0.15
N ILE A 7 33.56 -10.14 -1.06
CA ILE A 7 32.67 -9.47 -2.00
C ILE A 7 31.55 -10.40 -2.49
N LEU A 8 31.88 -11.67 -2.81
CA LEU A 8 30.91 -12.68 -3.22
C LEU A 8 29.92 -13.02 -2.10
N ALA A 9 30.40 -13.13 -0.86
CA ALA A 9 29.57 -13.35 0.33
C ALA A 9 28.63 -12.17 0.60
N LEU A 10 29.11 -10.92 0.46
CA LEU A 10 28.29 -9.73 0.66
C LEU A 10 27.17 -9.63 -0.39
N GLY A 11 27.48 -9.96 -1.65
CA GLY A 11 26.49 -9.98 -2.73
C GLY A 11 25.38 -11.02 -2.51
N THR A 12 25.74 -12.24 -2.07
CA THR A 12 24.76 -13.29 -1.78
C THR A 12 23.88 -12.96 -0.59
N VAL A 13 24.44 -12.44 0.50
CA VAL A 13 23.66 -11.98 1.67
C VAL A 13 22.68 -10.88 1.27
N THR A 14 23.12 -9.91 0.47
CA THR A 14 22.27 -8.82 -0.03
C THR A 14 21.11 -9.36 -0.88
N GLY A 15 21.38 -10.29 -1.78
CA GLY A 15 20.36 -10.94 -2.61
C GLY A 15 19.32 -11.70 -1.79
N VAL A 16 19.75 -12.45 -0.77
CA VAL A 16 18.84 -13.16 0.15
C VAL A 16 17.98 -12.20 0.95
N VAL A 17 18.55 -11.10 1.46
CA VAL A 17 17.79 -10.07 2.17
C VAL A 17 16.74 -9.43 1.26
N ILE A 18 17.09 -9.06 0.02
CA ILE A 18 16.15 -8.50 -0.96
C ILE A 18 15.04 -9.50 -1.29
N TYR A 19 15.39 -10.77 -1.52
CA TYR A 19 14.42 -11.84 -1.79
C TYR A 19 13.47 -12.05 -0.61
N LEU A 20 13.98 -12.06 0.62
CA LEU A 20 13.16 -12.17 1.83
C LEU A 20 12.24 -10.95 2.00
N LEU A 21 12.70 -9.74 1.70
CA LEU A 21 11.87 -8.52 1.72
C LEU A 21 10.76 -8.60 0.66
N TYR A 22 11.06 -9.13 -0.52
CA TYR A 22 10.10 -9.38 -1.59
C TYR A 22 9.05 -10.42 -1.17
N CYS A 23 9.47 -11.60 -0.70
CA CYS A 23 8.57 -12.67 -0.25
C CYS A 23 7.71 -12.27 0.97
N ARG A 24 8.24 -11.45 1.88
CA ARG A 24 7.51 -10.90 3.03
C ARG A 24 6.55 -9.76 2.66
N GLY A 25 6.49 -9.36 1.39
CA GLY A 25 5.64 -8.26 0.90
C GLY A 25 5.97 -6.93 1.55
N ILE A 26 7.23 -6.73 1.96
CA ILE A 26 7.73 -5.47 2.57
C ILE A 26 8.24 -4.53 1.47
N ALA A 27 8.33 -4.99 0.23
CA ALA A 27 8.60 -4.13 -0.92
C ALA A 27 7.41 -3.16 -1.14
N VAL A 28 7.61 -1.91 -0.73
CA VAL A 28 6.74 -0.79 -1.05
C VAL A 28 7.39 -0.02 -2.19
N THR A 29 6.78 -0.03 -3.37
CA THR A 29 7.25 0.79 -4.49
C THR A 29 6.55 2.14 -4.40
N LYS A 30 7.32 3.22 -4.24
CA LYS A 30 6.81 4.60 -4.16
C LYS A 30 7.38 5.41 -5.32
N SER A 31 6.55 6.21 -5.97
CA SER A 31 6.98 7.30 -6.85
C SER A 31 6.18 8.53 -6.47
N VAL A 32 6.70 9.29 -5.50
CA VAL A 32 6.00 10.43 -4.90
C VAL A 32 6.91 11.65 -4.94
N ALA A 33 6.45 12.71 -5.59
CA ALA A 33 7.04 14.03 -5.49
C ALA A 33 6.38 14.74 -4.30
N ALA A 34 7.04 14.73 -3.13
CA ALA A 34 6.52 15.34 -1.90
C ALA A 34 7.63 15.81 -0.97
N VAL A 35 7.36 16.88 -0.23
CA VAL A 35 8.23 17.41 0.83
C VAL A 35 8.15 16.55 2.10
N LEU A 36 6.99 15.92 2.39
CA LEU A 36 6.79 15.02 3.52
C LEU A 36 5.67 14.01 3.20
N PHE A 37 5.99 12.72 3.19
CA PHE A 37 5.07 11.61 2.97
C PHE A 37 5.21 10.60 4.13
N VAL A 38 4.29 10.63 5.08
CA VAL A 38 4.27 9.65 6.18
C VAL A 38 3.20 8.62 5.88
N PHE A 39 3.64 7.41 5.51
CA PHE A 39 2.77 6.27 5.27
C PHE A 39 2.95 5.25 6.37
N GLN A 40 1.92 5.09 7.20
CA GLN A 40 1.91 4.12 8.29
C GLN A 40 0.94 3.00 7.93
N THR A 41 1.48 1.80 7.73
CA THR A 41 0.68 0.60 7.54
C THR A 41 0.47 -0.08 8.88
N ARG A 42 -0.76 -0.05 9.39
CA ARG A 42 -1.18 -0.76 10.60
C ARG A 42 -1.96 -2.01 10.19
N LYS A 43 -2.11 -2.98 11.10
CA LYS A 43 -2.73 -4.29 10.82
C LYS A 43 -4.13 -4.22 10.16
N SER A 44 -4.87 -3.13 10.32
CA SER A 44 -6.22 -2.93 9.81
C SER A 44 -6.49 -1.51 9.28
N GLU A 45 -5.43 -0.72 9.07
CA GLU A 45 -5.54 0.70 8.77
C GLU A 45 -4.27 1.19 8.08
N ASP A 46 -4.39 1.89 6.97
CA ASP A 46 -3.29 2.59 6.31
C ASP A 46 -3.52 4.10 6.42
N ARG A 47 -2.54 4.81 7.00
CA ARG A 47 -2.56 6.27 7.12
C ARG A 47 -1.54 6.90 6.19
N ALA A 48 -1.97 7.91 5.45
CA ALA A 48 -1.14 8.78 4.63
C ALA A 48 -1.29 10.23 5.11
N ALA A 49 -0.22 10.84 5.61
CA ALA A 49 -0.14 12.29 5.81
C ALA A 49 0.66 12.91 4.66
N LEU A 50 0.05 13.88 4.00
CA LEU A 50 0.48 14.44 2.72
C LEU A 50 0.63 15.97 2.82
N ASN A 51 1.73 16.50 2.30
CA ASN A 51 1.89 17.94 2.09
C ASN A 51 2.25 18.20 0.61
N SER A 52 1.32 18.78 -0.16
CA SER A 52 1.44 19.03 -1.60
C SER A 52 1.97 17.81 -2.40
N CYS A 53 1.43 16.63 -2.12
CA CYS A 53 1.91 15.38 -2.70
C CYS A 53 1.29 15.09 -4.06
N THR A 54 2.14 14.85 -5.07
CA THR A 54 1.70 14.28 -6.35
C THR A 54 2.49 13.01 -6.65
N GLY A 55 1.79 11.94 -7.00
CA GLY A 55 2.41 10.66 -7.31
C GLY A 55 1.59 9.48 -6.83
N TRP A 56 2.22 8.32 -6.73
CA TRP A 56 1.54 7.08 -6.37
C TRP A 56 2.38 6.21 -5.45
N VAL A 57 1.68 5.40 -4.65
CA VAL A 57 2.28 4.40 -3.77
C VAL A 57 1.58 3.07 -3.97
N ARG A 58 2.36 2.04 -4.27
CA ARG A 58 1.86 0.67 -4.34
C ARG A 58 2.50 -0.19 -3.28
N HIS A 59 1.69 -0.92 -2.52
CA HIS A 59 2.18 -1.94 -1.61
C HIS A 59 1.21 -3.11 -1.52
N MET A 60 1.69 -4.23 -1.00
CA MET A 60 0.86 -5.38 -0.75
C MET A 60 0.06 -5.17 0.54
N GLY A 61 -1.26 -5.34 0.48
CA GLY A 61 -2.14 -5.34 1.65
C GLY A 61 -2.02 -6.67 2.40
N ARG A 62 -1.79 -6.61 3.71
CA ARG A 62 -1.64 -7.82 4.56
C ARG A 62 -3.00 -8.28 5.08
N PHE A 63 -3.82 -8.86 4.21
CA PHE A 63 -5.09 -9.50 4.58
C PHE A 63 -4.82 -10.92 5.06
N ARG A 64 -5.09 -11.20 6.34
CA ARG A 64 -4.71 -12.47 6.99
C ARG A 64 -5.69 -13.62 6.72
N ARG A 65 -6.93 -13.34 6.31
CA ARG A 65 -7.98 -14.35 6.09
C ARG A 65 -8.69 -14.07 4.77
N ARG A 66 -9.19 -15.15 4.15
CA ARG A 66 -10.17 -15.02 3.06
C ARG A 66 -11.49 -14.55 3.64
N GLY A 67 -12.21 -13.73 2.92
CA GLY A 67 -13.53 -13.24 3.32
C GLY A 67 -13.88 -11.91 2.68
N THR A 68 -15.08 -11.44 2.99
CA THR A 68 -15.57 -10.13 2.55
C THR A 68 -14.97 -9.04 3.44
N TYR A 69 -14.23 -8.13 2.82
CA TYR A 69 -13.70 -6.96 3.51
C TYR A 69 -14.44 -5.72 3.04
N THR A 70 -14.89 -4.92 4.00
CA THR A 70 -15.37 -3.57 3.76
C THR A 70 -14.22 -2.59 3.97
N PHE A 71 -13.94 -1.82 2.93
CA PHE A 71 -12.93 -0.77 2.90
C PHE A 71 -13.63 0.59 2.99
N THR A 72 -13.12 1.45 3.86
CA THR A 72 -13.60 2.83 4.03
C THR A 72 -12.42 3.79 3.97
N LEU A 73 -12.48 4.71 3.02
CA LEU A 73 -11.51 5.78 2.80
C LEU A 73 -12.03 7.07 3.46
N ASP A 74 -11.27 7.58 4.42
CA ASP A 74 -11.46 8.87 5.05
C ASP A 74 -10.38 9.84 4.58
N CYS A 75 -10.75 10.79 3.71
CA CYS A 75 -9.86 11.79 3.16
C CYS A 75 -10.19 13.17 3.72
N GLN A 76 -9.38 13.64 4.67
CA GLN A 76 -9.39 15.01 5.19
C GLN A 76 -8.34 15.84 4.46
N LEU A 77 -8.60 16.09 3.18
CA LEU A 77 -7.74 16.90 2.31
C LEU A 77 -8.20 18.37 2.34
N SER A 78 -7.26 19.28 2.55
CA SER A 78 -7.47 20.72 2.38
C SER A 78 -7.26 21.18 0.93
N ASN A 79 -6.50 20.42 0.14
CA ASN A 79 -6.26 20.68 -1.28
C ASN A 79 -5.95 19.38 -2.04
N GLY A 80 -6.20 19.36 -3.35
CA GLY A 80 -5.95 18.24 -4.24
C GLY A 80 -6.95 17.10 -4.11
N ASP A 81 -6.58 15.93 -4.64
CA ASP A 81 -7.40 14.71 -4.61
C ASP A 81 -6.55 13.46 -4.31
N ALA A 82 -7.18 12.45 -3.73
CA ALA A 82 -6.57 11.17 -3.43
C ALA A 82 -7.54 10.02 -3.74
N ALA A 83 -7.00 8.98 -4.38
CA ALA A 83 -7.72 7.76 -4.69
C ALA A 83 -6.93 6.53 -4.23
N VAL A 84 -7.65 5.46 -3.92
CA VAL A 84 -7.11 4.16 -3.57
C VAL A 84 -7.77 3.10 -4.42
N SER A 85 -6.98 2.45 -5.27
CA SER A 85 -7.39 1.25 -5.98
C SER A 85 -6.87 0.00 -5.28
N LEU A 86 -7.76 -0.96 -5.07
CA LEU A 86 -7.40 -2.32 -4.71
C LEU A 86 -7.18 -3.10 -6.00
N LEU A 87 -6.01 -3.72 -6.11
CA LEU A 87 -5.62 -4.51 -7.26
C LEU A 87 -5.44 -5.97 -6.85
N ASP A 88 -5.84 -6.90 -7.72
CA ASP A 88 -5.54 -8.32 -7.56
C ASP A 88 -4.04 -8.61 -7.84
N LYS A 89 -3.61 -9.86 -7.66
CA LYS A 89 -2.31 -10.41 -8.05
C LYS A 89 -1.94 -10.09 -9.49
N GLU A 90 -2.92 -10.10 -10.39
CA GLU A 90 -2.75 -9.74 -11.81
C GLU A 90 -2.71 -8.23 -12.04
N LYS A 91 -2.75 -7.42 -10.96
CA LYS A 91 -2.81 -5.96 -10.98
C LYS A 91 -4.07 -5.39 -11.64
N ARG A 92 -5.11 -6.21 -11.79
CA ARG A 92 -6.44 -5.77 -12.23
C ARG A 92 -7.13 -5.05 -11.09
N GLU A 93 -7.81 -3.95 -11.39
CA GLU A 93 -8.57 -3.20 -10.39
C GLU A 93 -9.82 -3.98 -9.96
N LEU A 94 -9.95 -4.17 -8.65
CA LEU A 94 -11.11 -4.82 -8.01
C LEU A 94 -12.07 -3.80 -7.41
N LEU A 95 -11.52 -2.72 -6.86
CA LEU A 95 -12.27 -1.66 -6.20
C LEU A 95 -11.47 -0.37 -6.27
N CYS A 96 -12.13 0.75 -6.55
CA CYS A 96 -11.55 2.08 -6.47
C CYS A 96 -12.34 2.92 -5.48
N LEU A 97 -11.64 3.50 -4.50
CA LEU A 97 -12.18 4.42 -3.52
C LEU A 97 -11.59 5.80 -3.74
N ASN A 98 -12.41 6.82 -3.65
CA ASN A 98 -12.01 8.22 -3.77
C ASN A 98 -12.96 9.09 -2.93
N ARG A 99 -12.89 10.41 -3.09
CA ARG A 99 -13.76 11.35 -2.36
C ARG A 99 -15.26 11.20 -2.63
N TYR A 100 -15.65 10.61 -3.77
CA TYR A 100 -17.05 10.37 -4.15
C TYR A 100 -17.53 9.00 -3.68
N VAL A 101 -16.68 7.98 -3.85
CA VAL A 101 -16.93 6.60 -3.44
C VAL A 101 -16.00 6.27 -2.29
N THR A 102 -16.45 6.57 -1.08
CA THR A 102 -15.62 6.45 0.13
C THR A 102 -15.64 5.04 0.72
N THR A 103 -16.66 4.23 0.43
CA THR A 103 -16.80 2.88 1.00
C THR A 103 -17.10 1.86 -0.09
N GLY A 104 -16.49 0.69 0.01
CA GLY A 104 -16.74 -0.44 -0.89
C GLY A 104 -16.40 -1.77 -0.24
N SER A 105 -17.09 -2.83 -0.63
CA SER A 105 -16.84 -4.18 -0.12
C SER A 105 -16.43 -5.11 -1.24
N ILE A 106 -15.41 -5.93 -1.01
CA ILE A 106 -14.99 -6.95 -1.95
C ILE A 106 -14.68 -8.26 -1.22
N GLU A 107 -14.89 -9.37 -1.90
CA GLU A 107 -14.46 -10.68 -1.43
C GLU A 107 -12.98 -10.88 -1.80
N LEU A 108 -12.13 -11.00 -0.78
CA LEU A 108 -10.72 -11.30 -0.96
C LEU A 108 -10.47 -12.79 -0.80
N GLU A 109 -10.10 -13.45 -1.89
CA GLU A 109 -9.60 -14.82 -1.85
C GLU A 109 -8.10 -14.90 -1.53
N SER A 110 -7.35 -13.83 -1.76
CA SER A 110 -5.90 -13.87 -1.64
C SER A 110 -5.27 -12.49 -1.39
N ARG A 111 -3.94 -12.41 -1.49
CA ARG A 111 -3.21 -11.16 -1.23
C ARG A 111 -3.50 -10.16 -2.34
N CYS A 112 -4.00 -8.98 -1.99
CA CYS A 112 -4.21 -7.86 -2.91
C CYS A 112 -3.16 -6.77 -2.73
N TYR A 113 -3.02 -5.91 -3.74
CA TYR A 113 -2.19 -4.71 -3.69
C TYR A 113 -3.07 -3.50 -3.48
N LEU A 114 -2.61 -2.58 -2.64
CA LEU A 114 -3.18 -1.26 -2.48
C LEU A 114 -2.35 -0.28 -3.32
N HIS A 115 -3.04 0.46 -4.17
CA HIS A 115 -2.47 1.47 -5.04
C HIS A 115 -3.10 2.83 -4.71
N TRP A 116 -2.33 3.67 -4.06
CA TRP A 116 -2.68 5.04 -3.76
C TRP A 116 -2.24 5.95 -4.90
N GLU A 117 -3.11 6.85 -5.32
CA GLU A 117 -2.83 7.92 -6.27
C GLU A 117 -3.14 9.27 -5.60
N PHE A 118 -2.22 10.21 -5.69
CA PHE A 118 -2.32 11.54 -5.10
C PHE A 118 -2.12 12.61 -6.18
N LYS A 119 -3.01 13.60 -6.23
CA LYS A 119 -2.98 14.71 -7.19
C LYS A 119 -2.96 16.03 -6.44
N GLY A 120 -1.77 16.61 -6.23
CA GLY A 120 -1.60 17.86 -5.47
C GLY A 120 -2.15 17.79 -4.05
N ALA A 121 -2.23 16.59 -3.47
CA ALA A 121 -2.97 16.33 -2.24
C ALA A 121 -2.25 16.90 -1.01
N THR A 122 -2.98 17.68 -0.22
CA THR A 122 -2.50 18.24 1.05
C THR A 122 -3.52 17.92 2.13
N GLY A 123 -3.09 17.26 3.20
CA GLY A 123 -3.95 16.83 4.30
C GLY A 123 -3.68 15.41 4.77
N LYS A 124 -4.72 14.74 5.29
CA LYS A 124 -4.62 13.39 5.84
C LYS A 124 -5.61 12.47 5.15
N CYS A 125 -5.14 11.31 4.71
CA CYS A 125 -5.99 10.25 4.17
C CYS A 125 -5.77 8.99 4.98
N THR A 126 -6.86 8.31 5.33
CA THR A 126 -6.81 7.05 6.07
C THR A 126 -7.72 6.03 5.42
N LEU A 127 -7.18 4.86 5.13
CA LEU A 127 -7.94 3.72 4.65
C LEU A 127 -8.12 2.73 5.80
N TYR A 128 -9.37 2.46 6.14
CA TYR A 128 -9.75 1.45 7.12
C TYR A 128 -10.27 0.21 6.39
N TRP A 129 -9.95 -0.98 6.90
CA TRP A 129 -10.60 -2.20 6.44
C TRP A 129 -11.02 -3.09 7.60
N LYS A 130 -12.22 -3.65 7.49
CA LYS A 130 -12.78 -4.61 8.45
C LYS A 130 -13.23 -5.85 7.69
N ASN A 131 -12.92 -7.02 8.27
CA ASN A 131 -13.50 -8.26 7.80
C ASN A 131 -14.95 -8.29 8.26
N THR A 132 -15.88 -8.32 7.32
CA THR A 132 -17.30 -8.40 7.60
C THR A 132 -17.63 -9.89 7.67
N PRO A 133 -17.91 -10.44 8.87
CA PRO A 133 -18.36 -11.83 8.95
C PRO A 133 -19.71 -11.93 8.24
N ILE A 134 -19.81 -12.85 7.28
CA ILE A 134 -21.08 -13.23 6.69
C ILE A 134 -21.92 -13.82 7.85
N PRO A 135 -23.15 -13.31 8.09
CA PRO A 135 -24.02 -13.81 9.15
C PRO A 135 -24.46 -15.26 8.93
#